data_AF-A0A1F7CXK6-F1
#
_entry.id   AF-A0A1F7CXK6-F1
#
_cell.length_a   1.000
_cell.length_b   1.000
_cell.length_c   1.000
_cell.angle_alpha   90.00
_cell.angle_beta   90.00
_cell.angle_gamma   90.00
#
_symmetry.space_group_name_H-M   'P 1'
#
loop_
_entity.id
_entity.type
_entity.pdbx_description
1 polymer ?
#
loop_
_entity_poly.entity_id
_entity_poly.type
_entity_poly.pdbx_seq_one_letter_code
_entity_poly.pdbx_strand_id
1 'polypeptide(L)'
;MAKRDSKTGTCTNPACKKEFLIIAQEISFYEEKGLPMPDLCPACRHRQRMALRNERRLYKRTCAKCNKDMLSTYPEDAPYTIYCQKCFWEHIG
;
A
#
# COMPACT_ATOMS: atom_id res chain seq x y z
N MET A 1 -18.84 -8.05 27.37
CA MET A 1 -17.74 -7.98 26.37
C MET A 1 -16.43 -8.19 27.10
N ALA A 2 -15.72 -9.28 26.84
CA ALA A 2 -14.43 -9.53 27.50
C ALA A 2 -13.46 -8.40 27.13
N LYS A 3 -12.96 -7.66 28.13
CA LYS A 3 -11.86 -6.72 27.93
C LYS A 3 -10.65 -7.57 27.54
N ARG A 4 -10.34 -7.64 26.25
CA ARG A 4 -9.09 -8.25 25.79
C ARG A 4 -7.97 -7.30 26.18
N ASP A 5 -6.90 -7.83 26.75
CA ASP A 5 -5.78 -7.01 27.17
C ASP A 5 -4.94 -6.60 25.96
N SER A 6 -4.36 -5.40 26.02
CA SER A 6 -3.43 -4.92 25.01
C SER A 6 -2.13 -5.72 25.06
N LYS A 7 -1.53 -6.02 23.90
CA LYS A 7 -0.29 -6.77 23.79
C LYS A 7 0.86 -5.87 23.33
N THR A 8 2.02 -5.98 23.96
CA THR A 8 3.24 -5.33 23.48
C THR A 8 3.97 -6.27 22.52
N GLY A 9 4.37 -5.74 21.36
CA GLY A 9 5.21 -6.44 20.38
C GLY A 9 6.50 -5.66 20.11
N THR A 10 7.54 -6.35 19.65
CA THR A 10 8.81 -5.74 19.23
C THR A 10 8.91 -5.73 17.72
N CYS A 11 9.23 -4.58 17.13
CA CYS A 11 9.36 -4.43 15.69
C CYS A 11 10.52 -5.27 15.15
N THR A 12 10.23 -6.15 14.18
CA THR A 12 11.24 -7.04 13.56
C THR A 12 12.17 -6.31 12.58
N ASN A 13 11.89 -5.05 12.22
CA ASN A 13 12.76 -4.29 11.33
C ASN A 13 14.14 -4.05 11.99
N PRO A 14 15.25 -4.50 11.37
CA PRO A 14 16.60 -4.37 11.92
C PRO A 14 17.02 -2.94 12.28
N ALA A 15 16.53 -1.94 11.54
CA ALA A 15 16.84 -0.53 11.76
C ALA A 15 15.94 0.15 12.81
N CYS A 16 14.85 -0.50 13.24
CA CYS A 16 13.89 0.08 14.19
C CYS A 16 14.00 -0.57 15.57
N LYS A 17 13.74 -1.89 15.67
CA LYS A 17 13.75 -2.68 16.93
C LYS A 17 12.95 -2.07 18.11
N LYS A 18 12.05 -1.12 17.85
CA LYS A 18 11.23 -0.45 18.88
C LYS A 18 10.08 -1.34 19.30
N GLU A 19 9.71 -1.25 20.57
CA GLU A 19 8.46 -1.81 21.08
C GLU A 19 7.26 -0.98 20.61
N PHE A 20 6.13 -1.65 20.42
CA PHE A 20 4.86 -1.01 20.08
C PHE A 20 3.69 -1.77 20.69
N LEU A 21 2.64 -1.02 20.99
CA LEU A 21 1.41 -1.56 21.55
C LEU A 21 0.47 -2.01 20.43
N ILE A 22 -0.18 -3.15 20.63
CA ILE A 22 -1.32 -3.62 19.87
C ILE A 22 -2.52 -3.57 20.82
N ILE A 23 -3.46 -2.67 20.56
CA ILE A 23 -4.61 -2.47 21.44
C ILE A 23 -5.65 -3.60 21.27
N ALA A 24 -6.49 -3.78 22.28
CA ALA A 24 -7.54 -4.81 22.31
C ALA A 24 -8.44 -4.84 21.06
N GLN A 25 -8.75 -3.65 20.53
CA GLN A 25 -9.57 -3.50 19.32
C GLN A 25 -8.84 -3.99 18.07
N GLU A 26 -7.54 -3.71 17.96
CA GLU A 26 -6.72 -4.24 16.86
C GLU A 26 -6.64 -5.77 16.94
N ILE A 27 -6.42 -6.32 18.14
CA ILE A 27 -6.36 -7.78 18.35
C ILE A 27 -7.65 -8.45 17.86
N SER A 28 -8.80 -7.92 18.30
CA SER A 28 -10.11 -8.44 17.91
C SER A 28 -10.31 -8.36 16.38
N PHE A 29 -9.88 -7.27 15.75
CA PHE A 29 -9.95 -7.10 14.30
C PHE A 29 -9.10 -8.14 13.55
N TYR A 30 -7.86 -8.39 13.99
CA TYR A 30 -6.98 -9.38 13.36
C TYR A 30 -7.57 -10.79 13.47
N GLU A 31 -8.07 -11.18 14.64
CA GLU A 31 -8.69 -12.49 14.88
C GLU A 31 -9.96 -12.69 14.05
N GLU A 32 -10.89 -11.72 14.08
CA GLU A 32 -12.16 -11.79 13.34
C GLU A 32 -11.95 -11.88 11.82
N LYS A 33 -10.87 -11.30 11.31
CA LYS A 33 -10.51 -11.35 9.89
C LYS A 33 -9.61 -12.53 9.53
N GLY A 34 -9.19 -13.35 10.49
CA GLY A 34 -8.25 -14.44 10.26
C GLY A 34 -6.89 -13.96 9.76
N LEU A 35 -6.46 -12.76 10.18
CA LEU A 35 -5.23 -12.11 9.75
C LEU A 35 -4.10 -12.32 10.79
N PRO A 36 -2.85 -12.48 10.35
CA PRO A 36 -1.72 -12.56 11.26
C PRO A 36 -1.47 -11.23 11.97
N MET A 37 -0.99 -11.31 13.21
CA MET A 37 -0.57 -10.14 13.97
C MET A 37 0.61 -9.43 13.29
N PRO A 38 0.74 -8.10 13.44
CA PRO A 38 1.82 -7.36 12.79
C PRO A 38 3.19 -7.61 13.42
N ASP A 39 4.18 -7.94 12.60
CA ASP A 39 5.59 -8.04 13.01
C ASP A 39 6.30 -6.67 13.06
N LEU A 40 5.72 -5.68 12.38
CA LEU A 40 6.28 -4.35 12.21
C LEU A 40 5.47 -3.31 12.98
N CYS A 41 6.18 -2.37 13.62
CA CYS A 41 5.52 -1.25 14.29
C CYS A 41 4.71 -0.40 13.29
N PRO A 42 3.70 0.37 13.76
CA PRO A 42 2.84 1.18 12.89
C PRO A 42 3.61 2.09 11.91
N ALA A 43 4.70 2.72 12.37
CA ALA A 43 5.54 3.58 11.55
C ALA A 43 6.28 2.81 10.44
N CYS A 44 6.82 1.62 10.74
CA CYS A 44 7.49 0.79 9.73
C CYS A 44 6.49 0.27 8.68
N ARG A 45 5.30 -0.17 9.10
CA ARG A 45 4.22 -0.55 8.18
C ARG A 45 3.79 0.61 7.30
N HIS A 46 3.66 1.81 7.88
CA HIS A 46 3.33 3.02 7.13
C HIS A 46 4.41 3.34 6.08
N ARG A 47 5.69 3.28 6.46
CA ARG A 47 6.80 3.54 5.54
C ARG A 47 6.83 2.53 4.38
N GLN A 48 6.61 1.24 4.64
CA GLN A 48 6.48 0.24 3.57
C GLN A 48 5.33 0.55 2.62
N ARG A 49 4.14 0.90 3.14
CA ARG A 49 3.01 1.32 2.30
C ARG A 49 3.34 2.55 1.46
N MET A 50 4.07 3.51 2.01
CA MET A 50 4.48 4.71 1.27
C MET A 50 5.52 4.39 0.18
N ALA A 51 6.39 3.42 0.40
CA ALA A 51 7.38 2.98 -0.60
C ALA A 51 6.76 2.28 -1.82
N LEU A 52 5.54 1.74 -1.68
CA LEU A 52 4.79 1.16 -2.81
C LEU A 52 4.05 2.22 -3.64
N ARG A 53 4.00 3.48 -3.21
CA ARG A 53 3.34 4.54 -3.98
C ARG A 53 4.27 5.00 -5.09
N ASN A 54 3.68 5.22 -6.26
CA ASN A 54 4.39 5.92 -7.33
C ASN A 54 4.85 7.29 -6.86
N GLU A 55 5.93 7.77 -7.49
CA GLU A 55 6.46 9.11 -7.27
C GLU A 55 5.37 10.16 -7.43
N ARG A 56 5.48 11.25 -6.68
CA ARG A 56 4.56 12.40 -6.80
C ARG A 56 4.94 13.29 -7.99
N ARG A 57 5.25 12.68 -9.13
CA ARG A 57 5.57 13.36 -10.39
C ARG A 57 4.64 12.86 -11.48
N LEU A 58 4.15 13.79 -12.27
CA LEU A 58 3.38 13.48 -13.47
C LEU A 58 4.28 13.59 -14.69
N TYR A 59 4.20 12.58 -15.54
CA TYR A 59 4.92 12.48 -16.79
C TYR A 59 3.93 12.64 -17.94
N LYS A 60 4.34 13.32 -19.01
CA LYS A 60 3.61 13.29 -20.27
C LYS A 60 3.75 11.88 -20.84
N ARG A 61 2.63 11.26 -21.18
CA ARG A 61 2.56 9.91 -21.75
C ARG A 61 1.53 9.90 -22.86
N THR A 62 1.63 8.88 -23.69
CA THR A 62 0.70 8.65 -24.80
C THR A 62 -0.03 7.33 -24.54
N CYS A 63 -1.36 7.33 -24.71
CA CYS A 63 -2.18 6.13 -24.54
C CYS A 63 -1.76 5.05 -25.53
N ALA A 64 -1.45 3.85 -25.05
CA ALA A 64 -0.99 2.74 -25.89
C ALA A 64 -2.04 2.20 -26.88
N LYS A 65 -3.33 2.55 -26.74
CA LYS A 65 -4.42 2.10 -27.64
C LYS A 65 -4.80 3.16 -28.68
N CYS A 66 -5.02 4.40 -28.24
CA CYS A 66 -5.56 5.47 -29.09
C CYS A 66 -4.59 6.61 -29.39
N ASN A 67 -3.34 6.50 -28.94
CA ASN A 67 -2.28 7.48 -29.15
C ASN A 67 -2.59 8.91 -28.68
N LYS A 68 -3.55 9.08 -27.77
CA LYS A 68 -3.88 10.39 -27.19
C LYS A 68 -2.88 10.77 -26.10
N ASP A 69 -2.49 12.04 -26.09
CA ASP A 69 -1.70 12.64 -25.01
C ASP A 69 -2.45 12.61 -23.67
N MET A 70 -1.73 12.24 -22.62
CA MET A 70 -2.23 12.16 -21.26
C MET A 70 -1.11 12.39 -20.23
N LEU A 71 -1.51 12.58 -18.98
CA LEU A 71 -0.59 12.59 -17.85
C LEU A 71 -0.68 11.26 -17.11
N SER A 72 0.46 10.73 -16.68
CA SER A 72 0.55 9.51 -15.89
C SER A 72 1.57 9.67 -14.76
N THR A 73 1.42 8.89 -13.69
CA THR A 73 2.45 8.77 -12.65
C THR A 73 3.58 7.83 -13.05
N TYR A 74 3.44 7.12 -14.17
CA TYR A 74 4.46 6.24 -14.72
C TYR A 74 5.36 6.99 -15.70
N PRO A 75 6.70 6.90 -15.54
CA PRO A 75 7.64 7.48 -16.48
C PRO A 75 7.62 6.76 -17.84
N GLU A 76 8.34 7.29 -18.82
CA GLU A 76 8.35 6.76 -20.19
C GLU A 76 8.98 5.37 -20.31
N ASP A 77 10.00 5.12 -19.49
CA ASP A 77 10.75 3.86 -19.38
C ASP A 77 10.05 2.80 -18.51
N ALA A 78 8.89 3.12 -17.93
CA ALA A 78 8.12 2.15 -17.15
C ALA A 78 7.68 0.97 -18.04
N PRO A 79 7.83 -0.29 -17.57
CA PRO A 79 7.56 -1.50 -18.37
C PRO A 79 6.06 -1.78 -18.54
N TYR A 80 5.17 -0.86 -18.15
CA TYR A 80 3.74 -1.06 -18.11
C TYR A 80 3.04 -0.44 -19.32
N THR A 81 2.06 -1.15 -19.88
CA THR A 81 1.14 -0.59 -20.88
C THR A 81 0.18 0.40 -20.22
N ILE A 82 0.27 1.67 -20.59
CA ILE A 82 -0.55 2.74 -20.02
C ILE A 82 -1.68 3.13 -20.98
N TYR A 83 -2.92 3.00 -20.52
CA TYR A 83 -4.10 3.44 -21.24
C TYR A 83 -4.67 4.72 -20.65
N CYS A 84 -5.32 5.53 -21.49
CA CYS A 84 -6.19 6.58 -21.01
C CYS A 84 -7.43 5.95 -20.35
N GLN A 85 -8.13 6.73 -19.51
CA GLN A 85 -9.27 6.23 -18.74
C GLN A 85 -10.30 5.48 -19.60
N LYS A 86 -10.68 6.03 -20.76
CA LYS A 86 -11.64 5.40 -21.68
C LYS A 86 -11.15 4.03 -22.17
N CYS A 87 -9.94 3.98 -22.72
CA CYS A 87 -9.36 2.74 -23.24
C CYS A 87 -9.09 1.70 -22.16
N PHE A 88 -8.80 2.13 -20.92
CA PHE A 88 -8.67 1.23 -19.78
C PHE A 88 -9.99 0.51 -19.49
N TRP A 89 -11.11 1.24 -19.37
CA TRP A 89 -12.43 0.65 -19.12
C TRP A 89 -12.87 -0.30 -20.24
N GLU A 90 -12.57 0.03 -21.50
CA GLU A 90 -12.81 -0.88 -22.64
C GLU A 90 -11.90 -2.12 -22.65
N HIS A 91 -10.77 -2.10 -21.93
CA HIS A 91 -9.84 -3.23 -21.89
C HIS A 91 -10.17 -4.21 -20.75
N ILE A 92 -10.71 -3.70 -19.65
CA ILE A 92 -11.09 -4.52 -18.48
C ILE A 92 -12.56 -4.96 -18.47
N GLY A 93 -13.39 -4.36 -19.34
CA GLY A 93 -14.76 -4.81 -19.62
C GLY A 93 -14.80 -5.76 -20.82
#